data_AF-A0A1E7WGL1-F1
#
_entry.id   AF-A0A1E7WGL1-F1
#
_cell.length_a   1.000
_cell.length_b   1.000
_cell.length_c   1.000
_cell.angle_alpha   90.00
_cell.angle_beta   90.00
_cell.angle_gamma   90.00
#
_symmetry.space_group_name_H-M   'P 1'
#
loop_
_entity.id
_entity.type
_entity.pdbx_description
1 polymer ?
#
loop_
_entity_poly.entity_id
_entity_poly.type
_entity_poly.pdbx_seq_one_letter_code
_entity_poly.pdbx_strand_id
1 'polypeptide(L)' 'MSTLMKEVGADDCEPIAPAPTLNSPDPLVAARERRFLALRAAEGLWKDRTDIPKDGVEAQEQLRSEWH' A
#
# COMPACT_ATOMS: atom_id res chain seq x y z
N MET A 1 -27.80 -57.93 -12.71
CA MET A 1 -28.75 -57.32 -13.66
C MET A 1 -28.52 -55.82 -13.64
N SER A 2 -28.51 -55.23 -14.83
CA SER A 2 -28.18 -53.84 -15.13
C SER A 2 -29.19 -52.85 -14.56
N THR A 3 -28.75 -51.68 -14.12
CA THR A 3 -29.58 -50.45 -14.04
C THR A 3 -28.62 -49.27 -14.21
N LEU A 4 -28.31 -48.93 -15.47
CA LEU A 4 -28.93 -47.87 -16.26
C LEU A 4 -28.47 -46.47 -15.81
N MET A 5 -27.41 -46.00 -16.45
CA MET A 5 -27.16 -44.57 -16.59
C MET A 5 -28.33 -43.93 -17.34
N LYS A 6 -28.87 -42.86 -16.77
CA LYS A 6 -29.67 -41.89 -17.50
C LYS A 6 -29.46 -40.52 -16.87
N GLU A 7 -28.35 -39.89 -17.22
CA GLU A 7 -28.23 -38.45 -17.09
C GLU A 7 -28.86 -37.82 -18.34
N VAL A 8 -29.95 -37.09 -18.13
CA VAL A 8 -30.56 -36.20 -19.12
C VAL A 8 -30.32 -34.81 -18.56
N GLY A 9 -29.48 -34.04 -19.26
CA GLY A 9 -29.19 -32.65 -18.95
C GLY A 9 -30.28 -31.69 -19.45
N ALA A 10 -29.94 -30.41 -19.34
CA ALA A 10 -30.68 -29.20 -19.74
C ALA A 10 -31.86 -28.88 -18.79
N ASP A 11 -31.97 -27.74 -18.10
CA ASP A 11 -31.57 -26.38 -18.46
C ASP A 11 -31.53 -25.47 -17.20
N ASP A 12 -30.63 -24.48 -17.26
CA ASP A 12 -30.77 -23.11 -16.73
C ASP A 12 -31.09 -22.88 -15.24
N CYS A 13 -30.05 -22.64 -14.43
CA CYS A 13 -29.96 -21.45 -13.57
C CYS A 13 -28.58 -21.38 -12.91
N GLU A 14 -27.53 -21.06 -13.67
CA GLU A 14 -26.34 -20.51 -13.01
C GLU A 14 -26.62 -19.05 -12.69
N PRO A 15 -26.53 -18.60 -11.42
CA PRO A 15 -26.59 -17.19 -11.13
C PRO A 15 -25.35 -16.57 -11.77
N ILE A 16 -25.54 -15.81 -12.85
CA ILE A 16 -24.50 -14.96 -13.41
C ILE A 16 -24.07 -14.01 -12.29
N ALA A 17 -22.99 -14.36 -11.61
CA ALA A 17 -22.34 -13.46 -10.68
C ALA A 17 -21.99 -12.20 -11.48
N PRO A 18 -22.33 -10.99 -10.99
CA PRO A 18 -21.97 -9.78 -11.70
C PRO A 18 -20.45 -9.79 -11.86
N ALA A 19 -19.99 -9.67 -13.11
CA ALA A 19 -18.58 -9.56 -13.43
C ALA A 19 -17.92 -8.53 -12.49
N PRO A 20 -16.71 -8.81 -11.96
CA PRO A 20 -16.05 -7.84 -11.10
C PRO A 20 -15.89 -6.54 -11.89
N THR A 21 -16.55 -5.49 -11.44
CA THR A 21 -16.41 -4.14 -11.98
C THR A 21 -14.94 -3.75 -11.91
N LEU A 22 -14.26 -3.80 -13.07
CA LEU A 22 -12.86 -3.40 -13.32
C LEU A 22 -12.65 -1.87 -13.20
N ASN A 23 -13.27 -1.22 -12.23
CA ASN A 23 -13.23 0.25 -12.10
C ASN A 23 -12.83 0.75 -10.70
N SER A 24 -12.53 -0.15 -9.75
CA SER A 24 -11.92 0.27 -8.48
C SER A 24 -10.40 0.32 -8.66
N PRO A 25 -9.73 1.45 -8.39
CA PRO A 25 -8.28 1.45 -8.33
C PRO A 25 -7.85 0.41 -7.31
N ASP A 26 -6.91 -0.46 -7.69
CA ASP A 26 -6.35 -1.45 -6.79
C ASP A 26 -5.96 -0.73 -5.48
N PRO A 27 -6.52 -1.11 -4.32
CA PRO A 27 -6.29 -0.43 -3.06
C PRO A 27 -4.80 -0.33 -2.72
N LEU A 28 -3.97 -1.26 -3.22
CA LEU A 28 -2.52 -1.23 -3.07
C LEU A 28 -1.87 -0.10 -3.87
N VAL A 29 -2.35 0.17 -5.09
CA VAL A 29 -1.86 1.26 -5.95
C VAL A 29 -2.19 2.60 -5.30
N ALA A 30 -3.42 2.79 -4.84
CA ALA A 30 -3.83 4.01 -4.14
C ALA A 30 -3.08 4.21 -2.81
N ALA A 31 -2.71 3.14 -2.10
CA ALA A 31 -1.86 3.23 -0.92
C ALA A 31 -0.42 3.64 -1.28
N ARG A 32 0.12 3.12 -2.38
CA ARG A 32 1.48 3.46 -2.85
C ARG A 32 1.59 4.92 -3.29
N GLU A 33 0.60 5.42 -4.01
CA GLU A 33 0.55 6.83 -4.44
C GLU A 33 0.54 7.78 -3.24
N ARG A 34 -0.30 7.51 -2.22
CA ARG A 34 -0.34 8.30 -0.98
C ARG A 34 1.02 8.32 -0.27
N ARG A 35 1.70 7.17 -0.18
CA ARG A 35 3.04 7.08 0.41
C ARG A 35 4.05 7.90 -0.39
N PHE A 36 4.02 7.80 -1.72
CA PHE A 36 4.95 8.53 -2.57
C PHE A 36 4.75 10.04 -2.47
N LEU A 37 3.51 10.51 -2.44
CA LEU A 37 3.20 11.93 -2.24
C LEU A 37 3.69 12.44 -0.89
N ALA A 38 3.50 11.67 0.19
CA ALA A 38 4.01 12.03 1.51
C ALA A 38 5.55 12.11 1.53
N LEU A 39 6.24 11.15 0.90
CA LEU A 39 7.70 11.15 0.79
C LEU A 39 8.20 12.35 -0.03
N ARG A 40 7.52 12.68 -1.14
CA ARG A 40 7.84 13.87 -1.95
C ARG A 40 7.63 15.17 -1.19
N ALA A 41 6.57 15.27 -0.39
CA ALA A 41 6.32 16.44 0.44
C ALA A 41 7.36 16.60 1.57
N ALA A 42 7.88 15.49 2.08
CA ALA A 42 8.93 15.49 3.10
C ALA A 42 10.35 15.65 2.52
N GLU A 43 10.53 15.45 1.21
CA GLU A 43 11.82 15.56 0.54
C GLU A 43 12.37 17.00 0.68
N GLY A 44 13.51 17.14 1.33
CA GLY A 44 14.14 18.44 1.55
C GLY A 44 13.56 19.27 2.70
N LEU A 45 12.57 18.76 3.44
CA LEU A 45 11.95 19.46 4.58
C LEU A 45 12.98 19.92 5.63
N TRP A 46 14.09 19.17 5.77
CA TRP A 46 15.15 19.47 6.74
C TRP A 46 16.45 19.99 6.10
N LYS A 47 16.49 20.19 4.79
CA LYS A 47 17.73 20.56 4.08
C LYS A 47 18.24 21.94 4.48
N ASP A 48 17.33 22.89 4.65
CA ASP A 48 17.64 24.31 4.90
C ASP A 48 17.37 24.73 6.34
N ARG A 49 17.17 23.76 7.25
CA ARG A 49 17.09 24.04 8.69
C ARG A 49 18.45 24.53 9.19
N THR A 50 18.44 25.68 9.85
CA THR A 50 19.63 26.32 10.44
C THR A 50 19.73 26.08 11.94
N ASP A 51 18.71 25.46 12.54
CA ASP A 51 18.58 25.21 13.97
C ASP A 51 19.12 23.84 14.40
N ILE A 52 19.51 22.97 13.46
CA ILE A 52 20.12 21.67 13.73
C ILE A 52 21.51 21.63 13.09
N PRO A 53 22.53 21.07 13.78
CA PRO A 53 23.83 20.79 13.19
C PRO A 53 23.68 19.92 11.93
N LYS A 54 24.35 20.33 10.85
CA LYS A 54 24.36 19.54 9.60
C LYS A 54 25.33 18.37 9.69
N ASP A 55 26.33 18.47 10.56
CA ASP A 55 27.26 17.40 10.88
C ASP A 55 26.66 16.48 11.96
N GLY A 56 26.64 15.19 11.65
CA GLY A 56 26.15 14.17 12.58
C GLY A 56 27.04 14.04 13.82
N VAL A 57 28.34 14.34 13.73
CA VAL A 57 29.25 14.30 14.88
C VAL A 57 28.96 15.43 15.85
N GLU A 58 28.82 16.66 15.34
CA GLU A 58 28.45 17.85 16.13
C GLU A 58 27.09 17.65 16.83
N ALA A 59 26.10 17.09 16.13
CA ALA A 59 24.81 16.75 16.73
C ALA A 59 24.95 15.76 17.90
N GLN A 60 25.81 14.75 17.78
CA GLN A 60 26.05 13.80 18.87
C GLN A 60 26.79 14.41 20.06
N GLU A 61 27.73 15.32 19.79
CA GLU A 61 28.44 16.05 20.85
C GLU A 61 27.51 16.97 21.62
N GLN A 62 26.64 17.71 20.92
CA GLN A 62 25.63 18.55 21.54
C GLN A 62 24.71 17.72 22.45
N LEU A 63 24.19 16.59 21.96
CA LEU A 63 23.36 15.68 22.78
C LEU A 63 24.10 15.12 23.99
N ARG A 64 25.39 14.79 23.87
CA ARG A 64 26.20 14.35 25.02
C ARG A 64 26.40 15.47 26.04
N SER A 65 26.56 16.71 25.59
CA SER A 65 26.73 17.87 26.47
C SER A 65 25.50 18.19 27.32
N GLU A 66 24.29 17.84 26.85
CA GLU A 66 23.04 18.06 27.57
C GLU A 66 22.86 17.14 28.79
N TRP A 67 23.61 16.03 28.87
CA TRP A 67 23.49 15.03 29.93
C TRP A 67 24.55 15.16 31.04
N HIS A 68 25.41 16.18 30.95
CA HIS A 68 26.41 16.53 31.96
C HIS A 68 25.89 17.62 32.91
#